data_AF-A0A1Y4TQK8-F1
#
_entry.id   AF-A0A1Y4TQK8-F1
#
_cell.length_a   1.000
_cell.length_b   1.000
_cell.length_c   1.000
_cell.angle_alpha   90.00
_cell.angle_beta   90.00
_cell.angle_gamma   90.00
#
_symmetry.space_group_name_H-M   'P 1'
#
loop_
_entity.id
_entity.type
_entity.pdbx_description
1 polymer ?
#
loop_
_entity_poly.entity_id
_entity_poly.type
_entity_poly.pdbx_seq_one_letter_code
_entity_poly.pdbx_strand_id
1 'polypeptide(L)'
;MDIILYLLTIIQHLFQMNCWLITFICRYIPLKQWAFDDSHSPKYQKFKVDELPRIRTFIKQDWQFLLEYYLWRYGKPLKPVQRRNGTSVPEDILCPLCGAPHLFIYDNNGGNGQYQCKVCGQTFSSGDLVTTPFRLLCPHCGHSLSRIKTRKHFVIHKCINPKCPYYLHNLKKVDQEDLKENYGKNKYKLHYIYREFTIDFFRMDLNSLPKHASSLRFSKHNAHVMSLCLTLHINLGLSLRKTSQALKDLYNIRISHQQIANYCKTAAVCIKPFTDQYPYRKGNTFIADETYIKVRGVKTFVWLIMNAACRSIIGYQVSDNRGVGPCILAMRMAFQGLKKLPDHFKFVADGYSAYPLAAMEFAKKFGKDFTFTITQVIGLTNDDAVSKDNRPFKQIVERLNRTYKASYRKTNGFDNIEGANYDLALWVAYYNFLRPHKHNRYRVLNDVELLHGADNMPGKWQLLIFLGQQTILHMQENSAASRERGCCQ
;
A
#
# COMPACT_ATOMS: atom_id res chain seq x y z
N MET A 1 -61.73 15.42 -1.48
CA MET A 1 -60.28 15.62 -1.29
C MET A 1 -59.82 16.57 -2.37
N ASP A 2 -59.42 17.77 -2.00
CA ASP A 2 -58.90 18.76 -2.94
C ASP A 2 -57.53 18.27 -3.44
N ILE A 3 -57.45 17.93 -4.73
CA ILE A 3 -56.25 17.36 -5.36
C ILE A 3 -55.07 18.32 -5.21
N ILE A 4 -55.32 19.62 -5.22
CA ILE A 4 -54.28 20.65 -5.05
C ILE A 4 -53.71 20.57 -3.64
N LEU A 5 -54.57 20.47 -2.62
CA LEU A 5 -54.13 20.37 -1.22
C LEU A 5 -53.34 19.07 -0.98
N TYR A 6 -53.78 17.96 -1.56
CA TYR A 6 -53.09 16.66 -1.46
C TYR A 6 -51.70 16.69 -2.10
N LEU A 7 -51.58 17.27 -3.30
CA LEU A 7 -50.28 17.43 -3.97
C LEU A 7 -49.34 18.36 -3.19
N LEU A 8 -49.86 19.43 -2.59
CA LEU A 8 -49.08 20.32 -1.72
C LEU A 8 -48.54 19.59 -0.49
N THR A 9 -49.33 18.69 0.11
CA THR A 9 -48.89 17.89 1.26
C THR A 9 -47.77 16.93 0.87
N ILE A 10 -47.86 16.30 -0.30
CA ILE A 10 -46.81 15.43 -0.84
C ILE A 10 -45.52 16.23 -1.08
N ILE A 11 -45.62 17.41 -1.71
CA ILE A 11 -44.46 18.26 -1.98
C ILE A 11 -43.75 18.65 -0.68
N GLN A 12 -44.50 19.04 0.36
CA GLN A 12 -43.94 19.38 1.67
C GLN A 12 -43.26 18.18 2.35
N HIS A 13 -43.85 16.99 2.24
CA HIS A 13 -43.26 15.77 2.78
C HIS A 13 -41.95 15.38 2.06
N LEU A 14 -41.94 15.45 0.72
CA LEU A 14 -40.74 15.21 -0.08
C LEU A 14 -39.64 16.24 0.23
N PHE A 15 -40.00 17.49 0.46
CA PHE A 15 -39.05 18.53 0.88
C PHE A 15 -38.42 18.20 2.23
N GLN A 16 -39.21 17.80 3.24
CA GLN A 16 -38.69 17.36 4.54
C GLN A 16 -37.76 16.15 4.42
N MET A 17 -38.11 15.15 3.60
CA MET A 17 -37.25 14.01 3.33
C MET A 17 -35.92 14.42 2.70
N ASN A 18 -35.95 15.34 1.73
CA ASN A 18 -34.73 15.86 1.10
C ASN A 18 -33.84 16.61 2.10
N CYS A 19 -34.41 17.46 2.96
CA CYS A 19 -33.65 18.15 4.02
C CYS A 19 -32.98 17.16 4.99
N TRP A 20 -33.72 16.12 5.40
CA TRP A 20 -33.21 15.08 6.28
C TRP A 20 -32.06 14.29 5.61
N LEU A 21 -32.24 13.90 4.34
CA LEU A 21 -31.21 13.20 3.56
C LEU A 21 -29.94 14.04 3.41
N ILE A 22 -30.07 15.33 3.12
CA ILE A 22 -28.92 16.25 3.01
C ILE A 22 -28.17 16.32 4.35
N THR A 23 -28.90 16.45 5.46
CA THR A 23 -28.29 16.50 6.80
C THR A 23 -27.62 15.18 7.16
N PHE A 24 -28.24 14.06 6.81
CA PHE A 24 -27.67 12.73 6.99
C PHE A 24 -26.36 12.56 6.19
N ILE A 25 -26.35 12.96 4.91
CA ILE A 25 -25.18 12.92 4.05
C ILE A 25 -24.06 13.80 4.64
N CYS A 26 -24.36 15.06 4.99
CA CYS A 26 -23.38 15.99 5.55
C CYS A 26 -22.79 15.52 6.88
N ARG A 27 -23.59 14.84 7.72
CA ARG A 27 -23.18 14.42 9.08
C ARG A 27 -22.47 13.07 9.12
N TYR A 28 -22.88 12.13 8.26
CA TYR A 28 -22.43 10.73 8.36
C TYR A 28 -21.65 10.23 7.15
N ILE A 29 -21.69 10.94 6.01
CA ILE A 29 -20.91 10.59 4.83
C ILE A 29 -19.72 11.57 4.72
N PRO A 30 -18.48 11.10 4.81
CA PRO A 30 -17.31 11.95 4.63
C PRO A 30 -17.16 12.36 3.14
N LEU A 31 -17.87 13.40 2.72
CA LEU A 31 -17.88 13.93 1.35
C LEU A 31 -16.48 14.34 0.85
N LYS A 32 -15.58 14.75 1.75
CA LYS A 32 -14.18 15.10 1.41
C LYS A 32 -13.34 13.91 0.93
N GLN A 33 -13.81 12.68 1.08
CA GLN A 33 -13.09 11.49 0.62
C GLN A 33 -13.16 11.32 -0.91
N TRP A 34 -14.08 12.03 -1.59
CA TRP A 34 -14.27 11.97 -3.04
C TRP A 34 -13.57 13.10 -3.81
N ALA A 35 -13.07 14.13 -3.12
CA ALA A 35 -12.45 15.30 -3.75
C ALA A 35 -10.96 15.12 -4.11
N PHE A 36 -10.41 13.91 -3.98
CA PHE A 36 -9.00 13.64 -4.28
C PHE A 36 -8.87 12.75 -5.51
N ASP A 37 -9.47 13.19 -6.61
CA ASP A 37 -9.24 12.65 -7.95
C ASP A 37 -8.32 13.62 -8.71
N ASP A 38 -7.07 13.72 -8.23
CA ASP A 38 -5.98 14.49 -8.87
C ASP A 38 -5.46 13.80 -10.16
N SER A 39 -6.17 12.79 -10.68
CA SER A 39 -5.69 11.90 -11.74
C SER A 39 -5.76 12.48 -13.14
N HIS A 40 -6.42 13.61 -13.39
CA HIS A 40 -6.84 13.97 -14.75
C HIS A 40 -5.92 14.95 -15.50
N SER A 41 -4.80 15.42 -14.93
CA SER A 41 -3.88 16.29 -15.68
C SER A 41 -2.41 16.13 -15.28
N PRO A 42 -1.48 15.92 -16.24
CA PRO A 42 -0.03 15.93 -15.99
C PRO A 42 0.47 17.23 -15.34
N LYS A 43 -0.24 18.35 -15.57
CA LYS A 43 0.10 19.68 -15.06
C LYS A 43 -0.05 19.79 -13.54
N TYR A 44 -1.05 19.11 -12.99
CA TYR A 44 -1.39 19.14 -11.56
C TYR A 44 -0.94 17.87 -10.83
N GLN A 45 0.07 17.16 -11.36
CA GLN A 45 0.56 15.93 -10.76
C GLN A 45 1.25 16.24 -9.40
N LYS A 46 0.45 16.29 -8.33
CA LYS A 46 0.94 16.54 -6.97
C LYS A 46 1.83 15.40 -6.46
N PHE A 47 1.74 14.24 -7.11
CA PHE A 47 2.38 13.03 -6.67
C PHE A 47 3.63 12.71 -7.47
N LYS A 48 4.79 13.10 -6.93
CA LYS A 48 6.12 12.74 -7.46
C LYS A 48 6.96 12.15 -6.34
N VAL A 49 7.68 11.07 -6.63
CA VAL A 49 8.72 10.49 -5.76
C VAL A 49 9.93 11.42 -5.81
N ASP A 50 10.30 12.01 -4.67
CA ASP A 50 11.48 12.87 -4.57
C ASP A 50 12.71 12.07 -4.11
N GLU A 51 13.89 12.64 -4.31
CA GLU A 51 15.16 12.14 -3.77
C GLU A 51 15.10 11.97 -2.24
N LEU A 52 15.88 11.02 -1.72
CA LEU A 52 15.93 10.76 -0.28
C LEU A 52 16.50 11.97 0.49
N PRO A 53 15.98 12.25 1.70
CA PRO A 53 16.49 13.32 2.54
C PRO A 53 17.89 13.00 3.04
N ARG A 54 18.67 14.04 3.34
CA ARG A 54 19.95 13.86 4.01
C ARG A 54 19.69 13.62 5.49
N ILE A 55 20.18 12.51 6.02
CA ILE A 55 20.05 12.17 7.43
C ILE A 55 21.25 12.75 8.18
N ARG A 56 21.00 13.62 9.17
CA ARG A 56 22.02 14.09 10.09
C ARG A 56 21.79 13.42 11.44
N THR A 57 22.69 12.53 11.82
CA THR A 57 22.67 11.86 13.13
C THR A 57 23.27 12.75 14.20
N PHE A 58 22.79 12.60 15.44
CA PHE A 58 23.45 13.16 16.60
C PHE A 58 24.65 12.29 16.95
N ILE A 59 25.81 12.93 17.04
CA ILE A 59 27.05 12.32 17.52
C ILE A 59 27.54 13.26 18.61
N LYS A 60 27.54 12.78 19.86
CA LYS A 60 28.08 13.55 20.99
C LYS A 60 29.57 13.77 20.75
N GLN A 61 29.98 15.01 20.77
CA GLN A 61 31.38 15.40 20.68
C GLN A 61 31.95 15.56 22.08
N ASP A 62 33.27 15.62 22.16
CA ASP A 62 33.97 15.97 23.40
C ASP A 62 34.70 17.30 23.21
N TRP A 63 34.33 18.29 24.01
CA TRP A 63 34.93 19.60 23.97
C TRP A 63 36.41 19.58 24.37
N GLN A 64 36.84 18.70 25.28
CA GLN A 64 38.24 18.62 25.70
C GLN A 64 39.11 18.13 24.55
N PHE A 65 38.69 17.04 23.90
CA PHE A 65 39.32 16.55 22.68
C PHE A 65 39.37 17.61 21.57
N LEU A 66 38.28 18.36 21.37
CA LEU A 66 38.25 19.43 20.36
C LEU A 66 39.25 20.55 20.66
N LEU A 67 39.47 20.90 21.93
CA LEU A 67 40.48 21.89 22.31
C LEU A 67 41.90 21.41 21.99
N GLU A 68 42.22 20.16 22.32
CA GLU A 68 43.51 19.53 21.98
C GLU A 68 43.71 19.46 20.47
N TYR A 69 42.67 19.07 19.73
CA TYR A 69 42.68 19.04 18.28
C TYR A 69 42.95 20.42 17.67
N TYR A 70 42.33 21.49 18.18
CA TYR A 70 42.57 22.84 17.70
C TYR A 70 43.97 23.35 18.03
N LEU A 71 44.51 23.01 19.21
CA LEU A 71 45.88 23.32 19.57
C LEU A 71 46.87 22.63 18.63
N TRP A 72 46.69 21.34 18.37
CA TRP A 72 47.52 20.58 17.45
C TRP A 72 47.43 21.11 16.01
N ARG A 73 46.22 21.37 15.50
CA ARG A 73 46.00 21.78 14.11
C ARG A 73 46.38 23.22 13.80
N TYR A 74 46.13 24.14 14.73
CA TYR A 74 46.29 25.59 14.51
C TYR A 74 47.40 26.23 15.34
N GLY A 75 48.08 25.47 16.21
CA GLY A 75 49.19 25.94 17.04
C GLY A 75 48.78 26.97 18.10
N LYS A 76 47.48 27.18 18.32
CA LYS A 76 46.96 28.19 19.27
C LYS A 76 45.81 27.60 20.10
N PRO A 77 45.85 27.75 21.44
CA PRO A 77 44.77 27.27 22.29
C PRO A 77 43.52 28.15 22.10
N LEU A 78 42.36 27.51 21.97
CA LEU A 78 41.08 28.20 21.90
C LEU A 78 40.73 28.76 23.29
N LYS A 79 40.80 30.09 23.45
CA LYS A 79 40.49 30.76 24.71
C LYS A 79 38.97 30.84 24.98
N PRO A 80 38.54 30.97 26.25
CA PRO A 80 37.15 31.27 26.60
C PRO A 80 36.59 32.52 25.91
N VAL A 81 35.28 32.70 25.96
CA VAL A 81 34.60 33.89 25.41
C VAL A 81 34.89 35.11 26.29
N GLN A 82 35.50 36.15 25.72
CA GLN A 82 35.63 37.46 26.39
C GLN A 82 34.33 38.24 26.21
N ARG A 83 33.61 38.45 27.31
CA ARG A 83 32.32 39.15 27.34
C ARG A 83 32.57 40.65 27.53
N ARG A 84 32.12 41.49 26.60
CA ARG A 84 32.35 42.95 26.64
C ARG A 84 31.14 43.74 27.18
N ASN A 85 29.94 43.14 27.20
CA ASN A 85 28.68 43.86 27.45
C ASN A 85 27.96 43.47 28.76
N GLY A 86 28.68 42.91 29.76
CA GLY A 86 28.10 42.57 31.08
C GLY A 86 27.08 41.42 31.11
N THR A 87 26.71 40.85 29.96
CA THR A 87 25.75 39.73 29.84
C THR A 87 26.42 38.39 30.18
N SER A 88 26.05 37.80 31.33
CA SER A 88 26.49 36.47 31.75
C SER A 88 25.54 35.40 31.21
N VAL A 89 26.11 34.28 30.74
CA VAL A 89 25.36 33.07 30.39
C VAL A 89 25.38 32.24 31.67
N PRO A 90 24.22 31.80 32.17
CA PRO A 90 24.12 30.97 33.36
C PRO A 90 25.11 29.80 33.40
N GLU A 91 25.64 29.50 34.59
CA GLU A 91 26.74 28.53 34.76
C GLU A 91 26.34 27.09 34.45
N ASP A 92 25.05 26.78 34.60
CA ASP A 92 24.39 25.51 34.33
C ASP A 92 24.27 25.20 32.82
N ILE A 93 24.52 26.19 31.96
CA ILE A 93 24.42 26.01 30.51
C ILE A 93 25.66 25.32 29.97
N LEU A 94 25.42 24.13 29.43
CA LEU A 94 26.41 23.33 28.71
C LEU A 94 26.04 23.28 27.22
N CYS A 95 27.04 23.18 26.35
CA CYS A 95 26.77 22.89 24.95
C CYS A 95 26.16 21.48 24.81
N PRO A 96 24.96 21.33 24.25
CA PRO A 96 24.31 20.02 24.12
C PRO A 96 24.98 19.09 23.11
N LEU A 97 25.88 19.60 22.26
CA LEU A 97 26.62 18.79 21.28
C LEU A 97 27.95 18.26 21.83
N CYS A 98 28.79 19.13 22.40
CA CYS A 98 30.15 18.79 22.82
C CYS A 98 30.37 18.81 24.34
N GLY A 99 29.41 19.28 25.13
CA GLY A 99 29.55 19.42 26.59
C GLY A 99 30.39 20.61 27.05
N ALA A 100 30.79 21.52 26.14
CA ALA A 100 31.57 22.70 26.54
C ALA A 100 30.81 23.55 27.58
N PRO A 101 31.48 24.02 28.64
CA PRO A 101 30.83 24.80 29.70
C PRO A 101 30.50 26.24 29.26
N HIS A 102 29.70 26.94 30.06
CA HIS A 102 29.23 28.32 29.84
C HIS A 102 30.35 29.32 29.48
N LEU A 103 31.59 29.08 29.90
CA LEU A 103 32.78 29.87 29.57
C LEU A 103 33.07 29.93 28.05
N PHE A 104 32.67 28.91 27.30
CA PHE A 104 32.87 28.82 25.85
C PHE A 104 31.60 29.08 25.04
N ILE A 105 30.58 29.70 25.64
CA ILE A 105 29.28 29.88 25.02
C ILE A 105 29.00 31.37 24.82
N TYR A 106 28.69 31.74 23.58
CA TYR A 106 28.18 33.05 23.22
C TYR A 106 26.67 33.11 23.47
N ASP A 107 26.20 34.23 23.99
CA ASP A 107 24.80 34.64 23.83
C ASP A 107 24.63 35.18 22.41
N ASN A 108 24.00 34.39 21.55
CA ASN A 108 23.95 34.66 20.11
C ASN A 108 22.94 35.75 19.75
N ASN A 109 21.90 35.95 20.57
CA ASN A 109 20.81 36.90 20.31
C ASN A 109 20.63 37.94 21.43
N GLY A 110 21.65 38.16 22.27
CA GLY A 110 21.68 39.23 23.28
C GLY A 110 20.53 39.16 24.29
N GLY A 111 20.29 37.97 24.89
CA GLY A 111 19.34 37.76 25.97
C GLY A 111 18.05 37.03 25.57
N ASN A 112 17.85 36.76 24.29
CA ASN A 112 16.64 36.11 23.77
C ASN A 112 16.73 34.56 23.76
N GLY A 113 17.53 33.97 24.65
CA GLY A 113 17.58 32.52 24.88
C GLY A 113 18.13 31.68 23.71
N GLN A 114 18.98 32.25 22.85
CA GLN A 114 19.73 31.49 21.84
C GLN A 114 21.24 31.62 22.09
N TYR A 115 21.91 30.48 22.23
CA TYR A 115 23.32 30.37 22.53
C TYR A 115 24.09 29.80 21.34
N GLN A 116 25.38 30.11 21.23
CA GLN A 116 26.30 29.51 20.26
C GLN A 116 27.58 29.04 20.94
N CYS A 117 27.93 27.77 20.77
CA CYS A 117 29.17 27.22 21.31
C CYS A 117 30.37 27.67 20.47
N LYS A 118 31.38 28.27 21.11
CA LYS A 118 32.66 28.63 20.50
C LYS A 118 33.50 27.42 20.11
N VAL A 119 33.39 26.31 20.86
CA VAL A 119 34.19 25.10 20.61
C VAL A 119 33.70 24.39 19.35
N CYS A 120 32.43 23.99 19.29
CA CYS A 120 31.91 23.19 18.17
C CYS A 120 31.08 23.99 17.14
N GLY A 121 30.85 25.29 17.37
CA GLY A 121 30.05 26.16 16.50
C GLY A 121 28.53 25.96 16.59
N GLN A 122 28.05 25.02 17.43
CA GLN A 122 26.63 24.68 17.51
C GLN A 122 25.80 25.82 18.14
N THR A 123 24.79 26.27 17.41
CA THR A 123 23.72 27.15 17.92
C THR A 123 22.58 26.35 18.52
N PHE A 124 22.06 26.77 19.68
CA PHE A 124 20.98 26.09 20.40
C PHE A 124 20.21 27.05 21.31
N SER A 125 18.91 26.78 21.48
CA SER A 125 18.07 27.44 22.50
C SER A 125 17.70 26.46 23.61
N SER A 126 17.41 25.21 23.24
CA SER A 126 17.33 24.07 24.16
C SER A 126 18.23 22.93 23.67
N GLY A 127 18.55 22.01 24.59
CA GLY A 127 19.30 20.80 24.28
C GLY A 127 18.52 19.83 23.41
N ASP A 128 17.20 19.78 23.55
CA ASP A 128 16.32 18.75 22.97
C ASP A 128 16.45 18.62 21.46
N LEU A 129 16.49 19.76 20.75
CA LEU A 129 16.63 19.73 19.30
C LEU A 129 18.01 19.15 18.94
N VAL A 130 19.07 19.59 19.61
CA VAL A 130 20.46 19.17 19.33
C VAL A 130 20.67 17.69 19.60
N THR A 131 20.09 17.16 20.68
CA THR A 131 20.21 15.77 21.08
C THR A 131 19.27 14.82 20.32
N THR A 132 18.43 15.32 19.39
CA THR A 132 17.60 14.45 18.55
C THR A 132 18.47 13.40 17.82
N PRO A 133 18.17 12.09 17.96
CA PRO A 133 19.04 11.02 17.45
C PRO A 133 19.38 11.16 15.96
N PHE A 134 18.42 11.63 15.18
CA PHE A 134 18.64 12.02 13.80
C PHE A 134 17.65 13.10 13.37
N ARG A 135 18.04 13.88 12.37
CA ARG A 135 17.20 14.86 11.69
C ARG A 135 17.17 14.58 10.20
N LEU A 136 15.98 14.72 9.60
CA LEU A 136 15.79 14.66 8.16
C LEU A 136 15.96 16.05 7.57
N LEU A 137 16.91 16.22 6.65
CA LEU A 137 17.21 17.49 6.00
C LEU A 137 16.79 17.46 4.53
N CYS A 138 16.31 18.59 4.03
CA CYS A 138 15.99 18.76 2.62
C CYS A 138 17.27 18.61 1.77
N PRO A 139 17.29 17.76 0.73
CA PRO A 139 18.47 17.53 -0.08
C PRO A 139 18.87 18.78 -0.91
N HIS A 140 17.93 19.69 -1.15
CA HIS A 140 18.14 20.88 -1.99
C HIS A 140 18.60 22.13 -1.23
N CYS A 141 18.31 22.24 0.06
CA CYS A 141 18.66 23.45 0.84
C CYS A 141 19.22 23.17 2.24
N GLY A 142 19.33 21.89 2.64
CA GLY A 142 19.84 21.50 3.97
C GLY A 142 18.93 21.84 5.15
N HIS A 143 17.78 22.49 4.92
CA HIS A 143 16.83 22.84 5.98
C HIS A 143 16.15 21.60 6.56
N SER A 144 15.97 21.57 7.88
CA SER A 144 15.25 20.48 8.57
C SER A 144 13.83 20.34 8.04
N LEU A 145 13.41 19.11 7.77
CA LEU A 145 12.05 18.84 7.32
C LEU A 145 11.08 18.88 8.50
N SER A 146 9.94 19.52 8.30
CA SER A 146 8.86 19.58 9.28
C SER A 146 7.87 18.45 9.04
N ARG A 147 7.45 17.77 10.11
CA ARG A 147 6.37 16.78 10.08
C ARG A 147 5.03 17.50 9.91
N ILE A 148 4.34 17.29 8.78
CA ILE A 148 3.08 17.99 8.46
C ILE A 148 1.86 17.10 8.65
N LYS A 149 1.93 15.84 8.24
CA LYS A 149 0.79 14.91 8.31
C LYS A 149 1.24 13.53 8.75
N THR A 150 0.46 12.90 9.61
CA THR A 150 0.61 11.50 9.98
C THR A 150 -0.48 10.69 9.27
N ARG A 151 -0.10 9.63 8.55
CA ARG A 151 -1.03 8.65 7.95
C ARG A 151 -0.83 7.29 8.65
N LYS A 152 -1.73 6.33 8.40
CA LYS A 152 -1.74 4.98 9.01
C LYS A 152 -0.39 4.25 8.88
N HIS A 153 0.32 4.44 7.76
CA HIS A 153 1.54 3.68 7.42
C HIS A 153 2.79 4.53 7.21
N PHE A 154 2.63 5.86 7.14
CA PHE A 154 3.76 6.76 6.87
C PHE A 154 3.50 8.17 7.38
N VAL A 155 4.57 8.88 7.64
CA VAL A 155 4.61 10.28 8.06
C VAL A 155 5.11 11.15 6.91
N ILE A 156 4.39 12.24 6.64
CA ILE A 156 4.74 13.19 5.58
C ILE A 156 5.57 14.33 6.19
N HIS A 157 6.79 14.46 5.70
CA HIS A 157 7.75 15.50 6.00
C HIS A 157 7.83 16.49 4.83
N LYS A 158 7.87 17.80 5.12
CA LYS A 158 7.89 18.86 4.10
C LYS A 158 9.01 19.86 4.39
N CYS A 159 9.70 20.32 3.35
CA CYS A 159 10.59 21.47 3.46
C CYS A 159 9.77 22.76 3.47
N ILE A 160 9.77 23.48 4.61
CA ILE A 160 9.01 24.73 4.76
C ILE A 160 9.79 25.98 4.35
N ASN A 161 11.08 25.85 4.00
CA ASN A 161 11.93 26.98 3.63
C ASN A 161 11.45 27.66 2.32
N PRO A 162 11.00 28.92 2.35
CA PRO A 162 10.54 29.64 1.15
C PRO A 162 11.69 30.01 0.20
N LYS A 163 12.94 30.00 0.68
CA LYS A 163 14.14 30.24 -0.14
C LYS A 163 14.72 28.95 -0.72
N CYS A 164 14.04 27.82 -0.58
CA CYS A 164 14.52 26.54 -1.10
C CYS A 164 14.59 26.58 -2.65
N PRO A 165 15.72 26.20 -3.27
CA PRO A 165 15.85 26.18 -4.73
C PRO A 165 14.76 25.35 -5.43
N TYR A 166 14.39 24.19 -4.86
CA TYR A 166 13.31 23.34 -5.36
C TYR A 166 11.96 24.06 -5.37
N TYR A 167 11.65 24.79 -4.29
CA TYR A 167 10.42 25.55 -4.18
C TYR A 167 10.35 26.68 -5.20
N LEU A 168 11.42 27.48 -5.29
CA LEU A 168 11.50 28.59 -6.24
C LEU A 168 11.43 28.11 -7.69
N HIS A 169 12.07 26.98 -8.00
CA HIS A 169 12.01 26.38 -9.33
C HIS A 169 10.59 25.95 -9.72
N ASN A 170 9.85 25.30 -8.81
CA ASN A 170 8.48 24.88 -9.08
C ASN A 170 7.49 26.04 -9.07
N LEU A 171 7.73 27.08 -8.26
CA LEU A 171 6.90 28.27 -8.21
C LEU A 171 6.88 29.01 -9.56
N LYS A 172 8.01 29.01 -10.30
CA LYS A 172 8.10 29.58 -11.65
C LYS A 172 7.24 28.86 -12.70
N LYS A 173 6.79 27.63 -12.42
CA LYS A 173 5.98 26.80 -13.33
C LYS A 173 4.48 26.93 -13.08
N VAL A 174 4.07 27.71 -12.07
CA VAL A 174 2.66 27.91 -11.73
C VAL A 174 2.07 28.94 -12.70
N ASP A 175 0.89 28.67 -13.22
CA ASP A 175 0.19 29.63 -14.07
C ASP A 175 -0.13 30.93 -13.34
N GLN A 176 -0.10 32.05 -14.07
CA GLN A 176 -0.41 33.36 -13.52
C GLN A 176 -1.85 33.46 -13.00
N GLU A 177 -2.78 32.70 -13.60
CA GLU A 177 -4.18 32.62 -13.15
C GLU A 177 -4.28 31.91 -11.79
N ASP A 178 -3.61 30.77 -11.62
CA ASP A 178 -3.58 30.03 -10.36
C ASP A 178 -2.81 30.75 -9.25
N LEU A 179 -1.91 31.68 -9.59
CA LEU A 179 -1.25 32.55 -8.61
C LEU A 179 -2.20 33.63 -8.05
N LYS A 180 -3.17 34.08 -8.86
CA LYS A 180 -4.19 35.08 -8.47
C LYS A 180 -5.36 34.45 -7.72
N GLU A 181 -5.65 33.18 -7.98
CA GLU A 181 -6.72 32.46 -7.30
C GLU A 181 -6.37 32.13 -5.84
N ASN A 182 -7.34 32.34 -4.94
CA ASN A 182 -7.23 31.88 -3.56
C ASN A 182 -7.02 30.36 -3.54
N TYR A 183 -5.94 29.91 -2.90
CA TYR A 183 -5.52 28.49 -2.85
C TYR A 183 -5.12 27.86 -4.19
N GLY A 184 -4.98 28.59 -5.30
CA GLY A 184 -4.58 28.03 -6.60
C GLY A 184 -3.21 27.34 -6.57
N LYS A 185 -2.27 27.84 -5.74
CA LYS A 185 -0.98 27.19 -5.45
C LYS A 185 -1.10 25.75 -4.93
N ASN A 186 -2.22 25.40 -4.28
CA ASN A 186 -2.44 24.05 -3.74
C ASN A 186 -2.68 23.00 -4.83
N LYS A 187 -2.97 23.42 -6.06
CA LYS A 187 -3.06 22.54 -7.22
C LYS A 187 -1.70 21.93 -7.60
N TYR A 188 -0.60 22.57 -7.20
CA TYR A 188 0.77 22.20 -7.56
C TYR A 188 1.56 21.59 -6.40
N LYS A 189 2.52 20.71 -6.73
CA LYS A 189 3.56 20.29 -5.78
C LYS A 189 4.71 21.30 -5.80
N LEU A 190 4.68 22.25 -4.88
CA LEU A 190 5.72 23.29 -4.82
C LEU A 190 6.93 22.88 -3.97
N HIS A 191 6.69 22.30 -2.80
CA HIS A 191 7.75 21.99 -1.84
C HIS A 191 8.23 20.54 -1.97
N TYR A 192 9.50 20.32 -1.59
CA TYR A 192 10.05 19.00 -1.39
C TYR A 192 9.28 18.27 -0.27
N ILE A 193 8.88 17.02 -0.54
CA ILE A 193 8.10 16.20 0.38
C ILE A 193 8.74 14.82 0.49
N TYR A 194 9.11 14.45 1.72
CA TYR A 194 9.56 13.10 2.05
C TYR A 194 8.46 12.33 2.79
N ARG A 195 8.36 11.02 2.54
CA ARG A 195 7.41 10.13 3.22
C ARG A 195 8.19 9.04 3.94
N GLU A 196 8.13 9.08 5.26
CA GLU A 196 8.78 8.11 6.13
C GLU A 196 7.79 7.00 6.46
N PHE A 197 8.07 5.77 6.03
CA PHE A 197 7.27 4.60 6.38
C PHE A 197 7.57 4.13 7.80
N THR A 198 6.53 3.91 8.59
CA THR A 198 6.63 3.50 10.01
C THR A 198 6.48 2.00 10.22
N ILE A 199 6.20 1.24 9.14
CA ILE A 199 5.95 -0.21 9.17
C ILE A 199 6.81 -0.88 8.09
N ASP A 200 7.53 -1.95 8.45
CA ASP A 200 8.26 -2.79 7.50
C ASP A 200 7.32 -3.85 6.89
N PHE A 201 6.72 -3.51 5.74
CA PHE A 201 5.86 -4.42 5.01
C PHE A 201 6.57 -5.66 4.49
N PHE A 202 7.90 -5.71 4.44
CA PHE A 202 8.67 -6.86 3.97
C PHE A 202 8.89 -7.93 5.04
N ARG A 203 8.71 -7.58 6.32
CA ARG A 203 8.75 -8.53 7.44
C ARG A 203 7.41 -9.24 7.69
N MET A 204 6.33 -8.79 7.05
CA MET A 204 5.02 -9.42 7.21
C MET A 204 4.98 -10.77 6.50
N ASP A 205 4.43 -11.79 7.15
CA ASP A 205 4.15 -13.08 6.53
C ASP A 205 2.96 -12.96 5.56
N LEU A 206 3.13 -13.48 4.35
CA LEU A 206 2.08 -13.54 3.32
C LEU A 206 1.23 -14.81 3.44
N ASN A 207 1.74 -15.84 4.11
CA ASN A 207 1.17 -17.19 4.17
C ASN A 207 0.63 -17.55 5.56
N SER A 208 0.39 -16.57 6.44
CA SER A 208 -0.07 -16.83 7.79
C SER A 208 -1.41 -17.58 7.77
N LEU A 209 -1.43 -18.80 8.30
CA LEU A 209 -2.65 -19.61 8.39
C LEU A 209 -3.62 -19.01 9.41
N PRO A 210 -4.92 -18.87 9.10
CA PRO A 210 -5.90 -18.35 10.05
C PRO A 210 -6.14 -19.34 11.20
N LYS A 211 -6.32 -18.82 12.42
CA LYS A 211 -6.50 -19.60 13.66
C LYS A 211 -7.73 -20.53 13.67
N HIS A 212 -8.67 -20.36 12.74
CA HIS A 212 -9.97 -21.05 12.72
C HIS A 212 -10.29 -21.67 11.36
N ALA A 213 -9.36 -22.46 10.80
CA ALA A 213 -9.64 -23.32 9.66
C ALA A 213 -10.36 -24.60 10.15
N SER A 214 -11.50 -24.94 9.56
CA SER A 214 -12.14 -26.24 9.83
C SER A 214 -11.27 -27.38 9.30
N SER A 215 -11.29 -28.52 10.00
CA SER A 215 -10.58 -29.72 9.55
C SER A 215 -11.22 -30.28 8.27
N LEU A 216 -10.40 -30.88 7.39
CA LEU A 216 -10.87 -31.67 6.24
C LEU A 216 -11.45 -33.04 6.65
N ARG A 217 -11.89 -33.17 7.91
CA ARG A 217 -12.57 -34.36 8.43
C ARG A 217 -14.07 -34.15 8.26
N PHE A 218 -14.68 -34.96 7.41
CA PHE A 218 -16.10 -34.86 7.13
C PHE A 218 -16.88 -35.84 8.00
N SER A 219 -17.92 -35.36 8.70
CA SER A 219 -18.80 -36.20 9.51
C SER A 219 -20.03 -36.70 8.73
N LYS A 220 -20.62 -35.85 7.87
CA LYS A 220 -21.87 -36.14 7.14
C LYS A 220 -21.73 -36.17 5.62
N HIS A 221 -20.70 -35.55 5.06
CA HIS A 221 -20.45 -35.46 3.62
C HIS A 221 -19.04 -35.92 3.31
N ASN A 222 -18.54 -35.69 2.11
CA ASN A 222 -17.18 -36.06 1.71
C ASN A 222 -16.52 -34.96 0.87
N ALA A 223 -15.25 -35.17 0.50
CA ALA A 223 -14.48 -34.25 -0.33
C ALA A 223 -15.12 -34.01 -1.71
N HIS A 224 -15.89 -34.97 -2.25
CA HIS A 224 -16.59 -34.81 -3.52
C HIS A 224 -17.73 -33.79 -3.40
N VAL A 225 -18.56 -33.87 -2.35
CA VAL A 225 -19.62 -32.88 -2.08
C VAL A 225 -19.04 -31.49 -1.86
N MET A 226 -17.94 -31.37 -1.11
CA MET A 226 -17.22 -30.10 -0.95
C MET A 226 -16.76 -29.52 -2.29
N SER A 227 -16.28 -30.38 -3.20
CA SER A 227 -15.79 -29.94 -4.50
C SER A 227 -16.92 -29.60 -5.49
N LEU A 228 -18.08 -30.25 -5.36
CA LEU A 228 -19.31 -29.82 -6.02
C LEU A 228 -19.74 -28.44 -5.54
N CYS A 229 -19.68 -28.17 -4.23
CA CYS A 229 -19.96 -26.85 -3.68
C CYS A 229 -19.07 -25.77 -4.30
N LEU A 230 -17.75 -26.00 -4.38
CA LEU A 230 -16.80 -25.09 -5.01
C LEU A 230 -17.10 -24.89 -6.50
N THR A 231 -17.40 -25.96 -7.22
CA THR A 231 -17.74 -25.90 -8.65
C THR A 231 -18.96 -25.03 -8.91
N LEU A 232 -20.05 -25.26 -8.16
CA LEU A 232 -21.30 -24.51 -8.31
C LEU A 232 -21.14 -23.04 -7.86
N HIS A 233 -20.46 -22.80 -6.75
CA HIS A 233 -20.35 -21.46 -6.16
C HIS A 233 -19.31 -20.57 -6.86
N ILE A 234 -18.12 -21.11 -7.10
CA ILE A 234 -16.96 -20.37 -7.65
C ILE A 234 -17.00 -20.40 -9.18
N ASN A 235 -17.06 -21.58 -9.80
CA ASN A 235 -16.93 -21.70 -11.27
C ASN A 235 -18.20 -21.21 -11.98
N LEU A 236 -19.37 -21.71 -11.56
CA LEU A 236 -20.67 -21.36 -12.17
C LEU A 236 -21.28 -20.09 -11.58
N GLY A 237 -20.73 -19.63 -10.46
CA GLY A 237 -21.11 -18.36 -9.89
C GLY A 237 -22.48 -18.34 -9.21
N LEU A 238 -22.94 -19.45 -8.64
CA LEU A 238 -24.17 -19.46 -7.83
C LEU A 238 -23.95 -18.80 -6.47
N SER A 239 -25.01 -18.27 -5.85
CA SER A 239 -24.95 -17.85 -4.44
C SER A 239 -24.92 -19.09 -3.53
N LEU A 240 -24.54 -18.93 -2.26
CA LEU A 240 -24.52 -20.05 -1.30
C LEU A 240 -25.88 -20.75 -1.18
N ARG A 241 -26.98 -19.98 -1.18
CA ARG A 241 -28.35 -20.51 -1.13
C ARG A 241 -28.74 -21.21 -2.43
N LYS A 242 -28.41 -20.64 -3.59
CA LYS A 242 -28.66 -21.29 -4.89
C LYS A 242 -27.79 -22.53 -5.08
N THR A 243 -26.59 -22.57 -4.51
CA THR A 243 -25.73 -23.75 -4.47
C THR A 243 -26.36 -24.85 -3.62
N SER A 244 -26.84 -24.52 -2.42
CA SER A 244 -27.60 -25.44 -1.57
C SER A 244 -28.84 -26.00 -2.29
N GLN A 245 -29.61 -25.12 -2.95
CA GLN A 245 -30.77 -25.50 -3.74
C GLN A 245 -30.38 -26.44 -4.90
N ALA A 246 -29.36 -26.10 -5.68
CA ALA A 246 -28.90 -26.92 -6.80
C ALA A 246 -28.40 -28.29 -6.35
N LEU A 247 -27.71 -28.38 -5.21
CA LEU A 247 -27.27 -29.66 -4.64
C LEU A 247 -28.46 -30.52 -4.22
N LYS A 248 -29.53 -29.90 -3.71
CA LYS A 248 -30.76 -30.61 -3.36
C LYS A 248 -31.54 -31.06 -4.60
N ASP A 249 -31.73 -30.18 -5.58
CA ASP A 249 -32.59 -30.45 -6.73
C ASP A 249 -31.95 -31.41 -7.74
N LEU A 250 -30.64 -31.25 -7.98
CA LEU A 250 -29.94 -32.01 -9.01
C LEU A 250 -29.35 -33.32 -8.47
N TYR A 251 -28.96 -33.35 -7.19
CA TYR A 251 -28.22 -34.48 -6.60
C TYR A 251 -28.87 -35.06 -5.33
N ASN A 252 -30.03 -34.53 -4.91
CA ASN A 252 -30.70 -34.90 -3.65
C ASN A 252 -29.84 -34.69 -2.38
N ILE A 253 -28.76 -33.91 -2.46
CA ILE A 253 -27.83 -33.66 -1.35
C ILE A 253 -28.36 -32.49 -0.50
N ARG A 254 -28.76 -32.79 0.73
CA ARG A 254 -29.16 -31.75 1.70
C ARG A 254 -27.94 -31.19 2.42
N ILE A 255 -27.61 -29.93 2.13
CA ILE A 255 -26.52 -29.19 2.78
C ILE A 255 -26.92 -27.73 2.98
N SER A 256 -26.57 -27.16 4.13
CA SER A 256 -26.89 -25.77 4.44
C SER A 256 -25.95 -24.80 3.74
N HIS A 257 -26.44 -23.59 3.45
CA HIS A 257 -25.62 -22.51 2.88
C HIS A 257 -24.42 -22.13 3.78
N GLN A 258 -24.56 -22.26 5.11
CA GLN A 258 -23.47 -22.04 6.06
C GLN A 258 -22.38 -23.11 5.94
N GLN A 259 -22.76 -24.38 5.75
CA GLN A 259 -21.80 -25.45 5.55
C GLN A 259 -21.01 -25.26 4.24
N ILE A 260 -21.67 -24.78 3.18
CA ILE A 260 -21.03 -24.41 1.91
C ILE A 260 -20.00 -23.29 2.14
N ALA A 261 -20.34 -22.27 2.93
CA ALA A 261 -19.40 -21.19 3.27
C ALA A 261 -18.17 -21.71 4.04
N ASN A 262 -18.38 -22.63 5.00
CA ASN A 262 -17.30 -23.26 5.76
C ASN A 262 -16.39 -24.11 4.86
N TYR A 263 -16.96 -24.81 3.89
CA TYR A 263 -16.20 -25.52 2.85
C TYR A 263 -15.38 -24.57 1.98
N CYS A 264 -15.94 -23.45 1.52
CA CYS A 264 -15.19 -22.45 0.77
C CYS A 264 -14.04 -21.87 1.60
N LYS A 265 -14.28 -21.54 2.88
CA LYS A 265 -13.23 -21.08 3.80
C LYS A 265 -12.09 -22.10 3.92
N THR A 266 -12.42 -23.37 4.16
CA THR A 266 -11.44 -24.46 4.30
C THR A 266 -10.61 -24.62 3.02
N ALA A 267 -11.30 -24.70 1.88
CA ALA A 267 -10.65 -24.82 0.58
C ALA A 267 -9.71 -23.63 0.31
N ALA A 268 -10.16 -22.41 0.59
CA ALA A 268 -9.35 -21.21 0.38
C ALA A 268 -8.06 -21.26 1.19
N VAL A 269 -8.14 -21.64 2.46
CA VAL A 269 -6.97 -21.76 3.35
C VAL A 269 -6.00 -22.83 2.85
N CYS A 270 -6.50 -23.97 2.36
CA CYS A 270 -5.65 -25.04 1.83
C CYS A 270 -5.01 -24.67 0.49
N ILE A 271 -5.77 -24.09 -0.44
CA ILE A 271 -5.34 -23.86 -1.83
C ILE A 271 -4.49 -22.60 -1.97
N LYS A 272 -4.72 -21.58 -1.13
CA LYS A 272 -4.02 -20.29 -1.21
C LYS A 272 -2.49 -20.45 -1.19
N PRO A 273 -1.87 -21.23 -0.28
CA PRO A 273 -0.41 -21.38 -0.25
C PRO A 273 0.15 -21.97 -1.55
N PHE A 274 -0.50 -22.96 -2.15
CA PHE A 274 -0.13 -23.46 -3.48
C PHE A 274 -0.29 -22.38 -4.56
N THR A 275 -1.41 -21.67 -4.55
CA THR A 275 -1.70 -20.62 -5.53
C THR A 275 -0.69 -19.48 -5.45
N ASP A 276 -0.26 -19.09 -4.25
CA ASP A 276 0.65 -17.96 -4.06
C ASP A 276 2.10 -18.34 -4.34
N GLN A 277 2.50 -19.58 -4.02
CA GLN A 277 3.87 -20.06 -4.22
C GLN A 277 4.11 -20.71 -5.59
N TYR A 278 3.06 -20.87 -6.39
CA TYR A 278 3.18 -21.43 -7.73
C TYR A 278 4.25 -20.66 -8.54
N PRO A 279 5.16 -21.35 -9.25
CA PRO A 279 6.24 -20.73 -10.00
C PRO A 279 5.70 -20.10 -11.30
N TYR A 280 4.86 -19.09 -11.17
CA TYR A 280 4.29 -18.38 -12.31
C TYR A 280 5.40 -17.87 -13.20
N ARG A 281 5.24 -18.03 -14.52
CA ARG A 281 6.11 -17.42 -15.52
C ARG A 281 6.24 -15.94 -15.21
N LYS A 282 7.44 -15.50 -14.87
CA LYS A 282 7.75 -14.09 -14.65
C LYS A 282 8.12 -13.50 -16.01
N GLY A 283 7.32 -12.54 -16.47
CA GLY A 283 7.54 -11.80 -17.71
C GLY A 283 8.15 -10.44 -17.44
N ASN A 284 8.39 -9.65 -18.49
CA ASN A 284 8.91 -8.29 -18.37
C ASN A 284 7.83 -7.25 -18.05
N THR A 285 6.53 -7.57 -18.18
CA THR A 285 5.45 -6.58 -18.04
C THR A 285 4.38 -7.06 -17.07
N PHE A 286 4.21 -6.33 -15.96
CA PHE A 286 3.13 -6.53 -15.01
C PHE A 286 2.11 -5.40 -15.13
N ILE A 287 0.83 -5.74 -15.00
CA ILE A 287 -0.28 -4.79 -15.04
C ILE A 287 -1.01 -4.89 -13.71
N ALA A 288 -1.29 -3.75 -13.10
CA ALA A 288 -2.03 -3.68 -11.85
C ALA A 288 -3.20 -2.71 -11.95
N ASP A 289 -4.27 -3.04 -11.25
CA ASP A 289 -5.39 -2.15 -11.04
C ASP A 289 -6.09 -2.53 -9.74
N GLU A 290 -6.79 -1.56 -9.16
CA GLU A 290 -7.61 -1.75 -7.99
C GLU A 290 -9.09 -1.61 -8.34
N THR A 291 -9.90 -2.48 -7.77
CA THR A 291 -11.35 -2.38 -7.84
C THR A 291 -11.93 -2.36 -6.43
N TYR A 292 -13.24 -2.20 -6.31
CA TYR A 292 -13.91 -2.14 -5.01
C TYR A 292 -14.97 -3.24 -4.86
N ILE A 293 -15.16 -3.75 -3.66
CA ILE A 293 -16.27 -4.62 -3.28
C ILE A 293 -17.02 -3.96 -2.12
N LYS A 294 -18.10 -4.57 -1.65
CA LYS A 294 -18.82 -4.12 -0.45
C LYS A 294 -18.62 -5.12 0.67
N VAL A 295 -18.22 -4.65 1.84
CA VAL A 295 -18.24 -5.38 3.10
C VAL A 295 -19.20 -4.64 4.03
N ARG A 296 -20.30 -5.27 4.44
CA ARG A 296 -21.40 -4.62 5.20
C ARG A 296 -21.85 -3.28 4.61
N GLY A 297 -21.96 -3.23 3.28
CA GLY A 297 -22.34 -2.01 2.54
C GLY A 297 -21.21 -0.97 2.37
N VAL A 298 -20.09 -1.10 3.08
CA VAL A 298 -18.94 -0.19 2.99
C VAL A 298 -18.03 -0.58 1.84
N LYS A 299 -17.51 0.40 1.09
CA LYS A 299 -16.54 0.17 0.01
C LYS A 299 -15.23 -0.38 0.61
N THR A 300 -14.81 -1.52 0.10
CA THR A 300 -13.54 -2.20 0.42
C THR A 300 -12.79 -2.39 -0.90
N PHE A 301 -11.46 -2.40 -0.88
CA PHE A 301 -10.64 -2.42 -2.09
C PHE A 301 -10.09 -3.82 -2.37
N VAL A 302 -9.92 -4.13 -3.65
CA VAL A 302 -9.28 -5.36 -4.14
C VAL A 302 -8.20 -4.95 -5.11
N TRP A 303 -6.96 -5.30 -4.78
CA TRP A 303 -5.78 -5.09 -5.61
C TRP A 303 -5.55 -6.34 -6.44
N LEU A 304 -5.34 -6.19 -7.74
CA LEU A 304 -5.00 -7.28 -8.65
C LEU A 304 -3.74 -6.91 -9.45
N ILE A 305 -2.77 -7.82 -9.49
CA ILE A 305 -1.57 -7.71 -10.30
C ILE A 305 -1.50 -8.95 -11.19
N MET A 306 -1.35 -8.70 -12.49
CA MET A 306 -1.35 -9.70 -13.55
C MET A 306 -0.08 -9.62 -14.37
N ASN A 307 0.44 -10.77 -14.81
CA ASN A 307 1.45 -10.80 -15.88
C ASN A 307 0.78 -10.51 -17.23
N ALA A 308 1.22 -9.48 -17.95
CA ALA A 308 0.61 -9.05 -19.21
C ALA A 308 0.59 -10.13 -20.31
N ALA A 309 1.62 -10.97 -20.36
CA ALA A 309 1.82 -11.94 -21.43
C ALA A 309 0.97 -13.20 -21.22
N CYS A 310 1.10 -13.87 -20.08
CA CYS A 310 0.35 -15.09 -19.78
C CYS A 310 -1.01 -14.83 -19.13
N ARG A 311 -1.31 -13.58 -18.78
CA ARG A 311 -2.53 -13.12 -18.09
C ARG A 311 -2.80 -13.83 -16.75
N SER A 312 -1.81 -14.49 -16.16
CA SER A 312 -1.95 -15.07 -14.82
C SER A 312 -2.01 -13.97 -13.78
N ILE A 313 -2.91 -14.11 -12.81
CA ILE A 313 -2.94 -13.26 -11.62
C ILE A 313 -1.80 -13.70 -10.71
N ILE A 314 -0.85 -12.82 -10.46
CA ILE A 314 0.39 -13.14 -9.74
C ILE A 314 0.48 -12.42 -8.38
N GLY A 315 -0.39 -11.44 -8.13
CA GLY A 315 -0.52 -10.79 -6.83
C GLY A 315 -1.94 -10.28 -6.63
N TYR A 316 -2.45 -10.39 -5.42
CA TYR A 316 -3.80 -9.95 -5.11
C TYR A 316 -3.98 -9.68 -3.61
N GLN A 317 -4.82 -8.72 -3.24
CA GLN A 317 -5.07 -8.42 -1.83
C GLN A 317 -6.42 -7.72 -1.64
N VAL A 318 -7.22 -8.11 -0.62
CA VAL A 318 -8.37 -7.31 -0.16
C VAL A 318 -7.93 -6.38 0.97
N SER A 319 -8.40 -5.14 0.96
CA SER A 319 -8.09 -4.17 2.01
C SER A 319 -9.24 -3.24 2.39
N ASP A 320 -9.33 -2.91 3.68
CA ASP A 320 -10.23 -1.91 4.25
C ASP A 320 -9.99 -0.48 3.73
N ASN A 321 -8.80 -0.24 3.16
CA ASN A 321 -8.39 1.08 2.67
C ASN A 321 -7.65 0.97 1.32
N ARG A 322 -7.67 2.04 0.52
CA ARG A 322 -6.90 2.18 -0.73
C ARG A 322 -5.45 2.61 -0.46
N GLY A 323 -4.84 2.17 0.64
CA GLY A 323 -3.51 2.62 1.06
C GLY A 323 -2.36 1.88 0.36
N VAL A 324 -1.15 2.39 0.57
CA VAL A 324 0.09 1.81 0.01
C VAL A 324 0.44 0.44 0.59
N GLY A 325 0.10 0.15 1.85
CA GLY A 325 0.44 -1.13 2.49
C GLY A 325 -0.11 -2.34 1.73
N PRO A 326 -1.43 -2.42 1.48
CA PRO A 326 -2.03 -3.45 0.64
C PRO A 326 -1.43 -3.57 -0.77
N CYS A 327 -1.09 -2.44 -1.39
CA CYS A 327 -0.41 -2.42 -2.69
C CYS A 327 0.98 -3.07 -2.60
N ILE A 328 1.78 -2.76 -1.57
CA ILE A 328 3.06 -3.41 -1.32
C ILE A 328 2.89 -4.91 -1.11
N LEU A 329 1.89 -5.36 -0.35
CA LEU A 329 1.64 -6.78 -0.13
C LEU A 329 1.30 -7.52 -1.43
N ALA A 330 0.42 -6.94 -2.26
CA ALA A 330 0.10 -7.52 -3.57
C ALA A 330 1.34 -7.56 -4.49
N MET A 331 2.17 -6.51 -4.50
CA MET A 331 3.44 -6.50 -5.24
C MET A 331 4.44 -7.51 -4.71
N ARG A 332 4.52 -7.72 -3.39
CA ARG A 332 5.41 -8.72 -2.77
C ARG A 332 5.04 -10.13 -3.25
N MET A 333 3.75 -10.43 -3.36
CA MET A 333 3.27 -11.68 -3.97
C MET A 333 3.69 -11.77 -5.44
N ALA A 334 3.46 -10.71 -6.23
CA ALA A 334 3.81 -10.71 -7.66
C ALA A 334 5.31 -10.94 -7.92
N PHE A 335 6.16 -10.32 -7.09
CA PHE A 335 7.62 -10.42 -7.18
C PHE A 335 8.21 -11.64 -6.47
N GLN A 336 7.39 -12.46 -5.80
CA GLN A 336 7.86 -13.65 -5.12
C GLN A 336 8.62 -14.58 -6.07
N GLY A 337 9.77 -15.08 -5.62
CA GLY A 337 10.67 -15.94 -6.39
C GLY A 337 11.67 -15.21 -7.29
N LEU A 338 11.57 -13.88 -7.45
CA LEU A 338 12.56 -13.10 -8.19
C LEU A 338 13.73 -12.70 -7.28
N LYS A 339 14.95 -12.86 -7.79
CA LYS A 339 16.17 -12.28 -7.18
C LYS A 339 16.49 -10.90 -7.74
N LYS A 340 16.14 -10.67 -9.00
CA LYS A 340 16.24 -9.38 -9.71
C LYS A 340 15.09 -9.26 -10.70
N LEU A 341 14.70 -8.02 -11.02
CA LEU A 341 13.74 -7.77 -12.08
C LEU A 341 14.35 -8.10 -13.46
N PRO A 342 13.54 -8.54 -14.44
CA PRO A 342 13.99 -8.72 -15.81
C PRO A 342 14.49 -7.41 -16.43
N ASP A 343 15.39 -7.52 -17.42
CA ASP A 343 15.81 -6.36 -18.21
C ASP A 343 14.59 -5.75 -18.93
N HIS A 344 14.53 -4.42 -18.95
CA HIS A 344 13.39 -3.64 -19.48
C HIS A 344 12.04 -3.95 -18.81
N PHE A 345 12.04 -4.27 -17.51
CA PHE A 345 10.82 -4.48 -16.75
C PHE A 345 9.89 -3.25 -16.77
N LYS A 346 8.59 -3.49 -16.99
CA LYS A 346 7.52 -2.49 -17.00
C LYS A 346 6.44 -2.86 -16.00
N PHE A 347 6.09 -1.91 -15.13
CA PHE A 347 4.94 -2.02 -14.25
C PHE A 347 3.90 -0.99 -14.68
N VAL A 348 2.78 -1.45 -15.24
CA VAL A 348 1.71 -0.60 -15.77
C VAL A 348 0.57 -0.55 -14.76
N ALA A 349 0.16 0.66 -14.37
CA ALA A 349 -0.95 0.86 -13.44
C ALA A 349 -1.65 2.20 -13.68
N ASP A 350 -2.79 2.41 -13.04
CA ASP A 350 -3.44 3.73 -13.04
C ASP A 350 -2.59 4.79 -12.32
N GLY A 351 -2.93 6.07 -12.47
CA GLY A 351 -2.23 7.22 -11.87
C GLY A 351 -2.31 7.29 -10.33
N TYR A 352 -2.63 6.20 -9.64
CA TYR A 352 -2.82 6.18 -8.21
C TYR A 352 -1.51 6.18 -7.42
N SER A 353 -1.43 7.08 -6.43
CA SER A 353 -0.22 7.34 -5.64
C SER A 353 0.36 6.15 -4.87
N ALA A 354 -0.41 5.08 -4.64
CA ALA A 354 0.10 3.89 -3.94
C ALA A 354 1.17 3.16 -4.76
N TYR A 355 1.04 3.09 -6.10
CA TYR A 355 1.98 2.33 -6.93
C TYR A 355 3.40 2.92 -6.91
N PRO A 356 3.62 4.24 -7.12
CA PRO A 356 4.97 4.78 -7.06
C PRO A 356 5.59 4.73 -5.65
N LEU A 357 4.76 4.78 -4.60
CA LEU A 357 5.25 4.58 -3.23
C LEU A 357 5.70 3.15 -2.98
N ALA A 358 4.93 2.19 -3.45
CA ALA A 358 5.31 0.79 -3.34
C ALA A 358 6.64 0.55 -4.09
N ALA A 359 6.78 1.04 -5.32
CA ALA A 359 8.02 0.94 -6.09
C ALA A 359 9.23 1.55 -5.34
N MET A 360 9.05 2.70 -4.69
CA MET A 360 10.10 3.33 -3.87
C MET A 360 10.51 2.43 -2.70
N GLU A 361 9.56 1.79 -2.02
CA GLU A 361 9.86 0.87 -0.91
C GLU A 361 10.59 -0.40 -1.38
N PHE A 362 10.27 -0.92 -2.56
CA PHE A 362 11.03 -2.02 -3.18
C PHE A 362 12.46 -1.61 -3.52
N ALA A 363 12.65 -0.46 -4.17
CA ALA A 363 13.98 0.05 -4.50
C ALA A 363 14.83 0.33 -3.25
N LYS A 364 14.20 0.83 -2.17
CA LYS A 364 14.86 1.04 -0.88
C LYS A 364 15.29 -0.28 -0.23
N LYS A 365 14.45 -1.32 -0.32
CA LYS A 365 14.71 -2.61 0.34
C LYS A 365 15.73 -3.46 -0.39
N PHE A 366 15.66 -3.51 -1.73
CA PHE A 366 16.45 -4.43 -2.55
C PHE A 366 17.42 -3.72 -3.51
N GLY A 367 17.52 -2.40 -3.45
CA GLY A 367 18.46 -1.64 -4.27
C GLY A 367 18.14 -1.69 -5.77
N LYS A 368 19.19 -1.66 -6.59
CA LYS A 368 19.10 -1.58 -8.06
C LYS A 368 18.33 -2.74 -8.69
N ASP A 369 18.37 -3.92 -8.08
CA ASP A 369 17.72 -5.13 -8.59
C ASP A 369 16.19 -5.05 -8.63
N PHE A 370 15.59 -4.14 -7.83
CA PHE A 370 14.16 -3.85 -7.82
C PHE A 370 13.84 -2.37 -7.99
N THR A 371 14.70 -1.64 -8.70
CA THR A 371 14.40 -0.27 -9.12
C THR A 371 13.59 -0.31 -10.42
N PHE A 372 12.34 0.14 -10.36
CA PHE A 372 11.45 0.26 -11.52
C PHE A 372 10.57 1.50 -11.44
N THR A 373 10.08 1.95 -12.59
CA THR A 373 9.14 3.06 -12.69
C THR A 373 7.74 2.53 -13.00
N ILE A 374 6.73 3.23 -12.48
CA ILE A 374 5.33 2.95 -12.81
C ILE A 374 5.00 3.67 -14.12
N THR A 375 4.66 2.91 -15.15
CA THR A 375 4.06 3.43 -16.38
C THR A 375 2.59 3.72 -16.10
N GLN A 376 2.27 5.00 -15.87
CA GLN A 376 0.92 5.45 -15.54
C GLN A 376 0.06 5.51 -16.81
N VAL A 377 -1.15 4.93 -16.77
CA VAL A 377 -2.12 4.98 -17.87
C VAL A 377 -3.43 5.58 -17.35
N ILE A 378 -3.58 6.88 -17.54
CA ILE A 378 -4.65 7.69 -16.97
C ILE A 378 -5.87 7.68 -17.91
N GLY A 379 -7.08 7.54 -17.35
CA GLY A 379 -8.34 7.73 -18.09
C GLY A 379 -8.59 6.79 -19.28
N LEU A 380 -9.68 7.03 -20.01
CA LEU A 380 -10.03 6.35 -21.28
C LEU A 380 -9.83 7.25 -22.51
N THR A 381 -9.50 8.52 -22.28
CA THR A 381 -9.21 9.56 -23.27
C THR A 381 -7.72 9.58 -23.59
N ASN A 382 -7.38 9.85 -24.86
CA ASN A 382 -5.99 9.82 -25.35
C ASN A 382 -5.32 11.19 -25.11
N ASP A 383 -5.20 11.62 -23.85
CA ASP A 383 -4.72 12.97 -23.55
C ASP A 383 -3.18 13.07 -23.61
N ASP A 384 -2.45 11.94 -23.63
CA ASP A 384 -0.99 11.89 -23.77
C ASP A 384 -0.47 10.65 -24.54
N ALA A 385 0.71 10.78 -25.17
CA ALA A 385 1.32 9.75 -26.02
C ALA A 385 1.63 8.43 -25.28
N VAL A 386 2.00 8.50 -24.00
CA VAL A 386 2.32 7.33 -23.17
C VAL A 386 1.08 6.49 -22.90
N SER A 387 -0.07 7.13 -22.64
CA SER A 387 -1.35 6.43 -22.46
C SER A 387 -1.82 5.76 -23.74
N LYS A 388 -1.55 6.34 -24.92
CA LYS A 388 -1.90 5.74 -26.22
C LYS A 388 -1.17 4.41 -26.44
N ASP A 389 0.13 4.37 -26.19
CA ASP A 389 0.95 3.17 -26.42
C ASP A 389 0.67 2.04 -25.42
N ASN A 390 0.32 2.38 -24.17
CA ASN A 390 0.07 1.41 -23.10
C ASN A 390 -1.42 1.07 -22.90
N ARG A 391 -2.31 1.62 -23.75
CA ARG A 391 -3.75 1.38 -23.71
C ARG A 391 -4.19 -0.09 -23.75
N PRO A 392 -3.54 -0.98 -24.54
CA PRO A 392 -3.91 -2.40 -24.55
C PRO A 392 -3.83 -3.05 -23.16
N PHE A 393 -2.87 -2.62 -22.32
CA PHE A 393 -2.73 -3.13 -20.96
C PHE A 393 -3.89 -2.73 -20.06
N LYS A 394 -4.39 -1.48 -20.20
CA LYS A 394 -5.56 -1.02 -19.46
C LYS A 394 -6.82 -1.83 -19.81
N GLN A 395 -7.03 -2.12 -21.08
CA GLN A 395 -8.17 -2.95 -21.50
C GLN A 395 -8.10 -4.38 -20.93
N ILE A 396 -6.89 -4.95 -20.81
CA ILE A 396 -6.68 -6.27 -20.22
C ILE A 396 -7.08 -6.26 -18.74
N VAL A 397 -6.63 -5.28 -17.96
CA VAL A 397 -6.90 -5.23 -16.52
C VAL A 397 -8.34 -4.82 -16.21
N GLU A 398 -8.95 -3.93 -17.00
CA GLU A 398 -10.39 -3.62 -16.86
C GLU A 398 -11.26 -4.85 -17.15
N ARG A 399 -10.87 -5.69 -18.12
CA ARG A 399 -11.54 -6.97 -18.40
C ARG A 399 -11.40 -7.95 -17.24
N LEU A 400 -10.22 -8.03 -16.63
CA LEU A 400 -10.01 -8.82 -15.42
C LEU A 400 -10.95 -8.35 -14.30
N ASN A 401 -10.94 -7.06 -14.00
CA ASN A 401 -11.78 -6.45 -12.98
C ASN A 401 -13.27 -6.69 -13.24
N ARG A 402 -13.73 -6.57 -14.48
CA ARG A 402 -15.12 -6.87 -14.86
C ARG A 402 -15.47 -8.35 -14.65
N THR A 403 -14.54 -9.25 -14.94
CA THR A 403 -14.73 -10.69 -14.76
C THR A 403 -14.85 -11.04 -13.27
N TYR A 404 -13.98 -10.47 -12.42
CA TYR A 404 -14.10 -10.62 -10.96
C TYR A 404 -15.39 -10.00 -10.42
N LYS A 405 -15.74 -8.79 -10.88
CA LYS A 405 -16.99 -8.13 -10.47
C LYS A 405 -18.23 -8.95 -10.82
N ALA A 406 -18.23 -9.65 -11.95
CA ALA A 406 -19.32 -10.55 -12.32
C ALA A 406 -19.44 -11.72 -11.33
N SER A 407 -18.32 -12.33 -10.91
CA SER A 407 -18.34 -13.39 -9.89
C SER A 407 -18.65 -12.86 -8.48
N TYR A 408 -18.42 -11.59 -8.20
CA TYR A 408 -18.76 -10.96 -6.92
C TYR A 408 -20.24 -10.54 -6.82
N ARG A 409 -20.84 -10.01 -7.89
CA ARG A 409 -22.18 -9.37 -7.85
C ARG A 409 -23.26 -10.23 -7.20
N LYS A 410 -23.26 -11.55 -7.40
CA LYS A 410 -24.27 -12.45 -6.83
C LYS A 410 -24.22 -12.57 -5.29
N THR A 411 -23.14 -12.12 -4.66
CA THR A 411 -22.98 -12.14 -3.20
C THR A 411 -23.73 -11.01 -2.51
N ASN A 412 -24.05 -9.92 -3.22
CA ASN A 412 -24.55 -8.66 -2.67
C ASN A 412 -23.64 -8.00 -1.60
N GLY A 413 -22.38 -8.44 -1.53
CA GLY A 413 -21.41 -8.00 -0.52
C GLY A 413 -21.04 -9.11 0.47
N PHE A 414 -19.97 -8.87 1.22
CA PHE A 414 -19.48 -9.78 2.25
C PHE A 414 -19.83 -9.26 3.65
N ASP A 415 -19.86 -10.16 4.62
CA ASP A 415 -20.02 -9.80 6.03
C ASP A 415 -18.73 -9.24 6.64
N ASN A 416 -17.56 -9.74 6.21
CA ASN A 416 -16.26 -9.32 6.72
C ASN A 416 -15.15 -9.47 5.65
N ILE A 417 -14.00 -8.85 5.91
CA ILE A 417 -12.85 -8.83 4.99
C ILE A 417 -12.23 -10.22 4.84
N GLU A 418 -12.24 -11.05 5.88
CA GLU A 418 -11.75 -12.43 5.78
C GLU A 418 -12.57 -13.25 4.77
N GLY A 419 -13.91 -13.17 4.84
CA GLY A 419 -14.80 -13.80 3.87
C GLY A 419 -14.51 -13.36 2.43
N ALA A 420 -14.26 -12.07 2.23
CA ALA A 420 -13.87 -11.53 0.94
C ALA A 420 -12.49 -12.06 0.46
N ASN A 421 -11.52 -12.20 1.37
CA ASN A 421 -10.22 -12.79 1.06
C ASN A 421 -10.33 -14.26 0.66
N TYR A 422 -11.15 -15.06 1.36
CA TYR A 422 -11.34 -16.47 1.01
C TYR A 422 -12.00 -16.63 -0.36
N ASP A 423 -13.03 -15.84 -0.67
CA ASP A 423 -13.68 -15.83 -1.99
C ASP A 423 -12.69 -15.41 -3.09
N LEU A 424 -11.92 -14.34 -2.86
CA LEU A 424 -10.92 -13.88 -3.82
C LEU A 424 -9.83 -14.93 -4.07
N ALA A 425 -9.32 -15.59 -3.03
CA ALA A 425 -8.30 -16.63 -3.17
C ALA A 425 -8.80 -17.82 -4.01
N LEU A 426 -10.03 -18.29 -3.75
CA LEU A 426 -10.65 -19.33 -4.56
C LEU A 426 -10.89 -18.89 -6.00
N TRP A 427 -11.35 -17.65 -6.20
CA TRP A 427 -11.57 -17.11 -7.53
C TRP A 427 -10.27 -16.98 -8.32
N VAL A 428 -9.17 -16.56 -7.69
CA VAL A 428 -7.84 -16.50 -8.32
C VAL A 428 -7.35 -17.91 -8.68
N ALA A 429 -7.49 -18.89 -7.77
CA ALA A 429 -7.13 -20.28 -8.07
C ALA A 429 -7.94 -20.83 -9.25
N TYR A 430 -9.25 -20.59 -9.27
CA TYR A 430 -10.10 -20.93 -10.41
C TYR A 430 -9.64 -20.23 -11.70
N TYR A 431 -9.39 -18.93 -11.64
CA TYR A 431 -8.98 -18.14 -12.79
C TYR A 431 -7.65 -18.64 -13.39
N ASN A 432 -6.66 -18.94 -12.55
CA ASN A 432 -5.31 -19.31 -12.98
C ASN A 432 -5.21 -20.76 -13.47
N PHE A 433 -5.88 -21.70 -12.80
CA PHE A 433 -5.64 -23.14 -12.99
C PHE A 433 -6.81 -23.91 -13.60
N LEU A 434 -8.04 -23.43 -13.48
CA LEU A 434 -9.24 -24.21 -13.87
C LEU A 434 -10.03 -23.58 -15.01
N ARG A 435 -10.04 -22.25 -15.11
CA ARG A 435 -10.84 -21.51 -16.08
C ARG A 435 -10.21 -21.57 -17.47
N PRO A 436 -10.95 -21.99 -18.51
CA PRO A 436 -10.53 -21.83 -19.90
C PRO A 436 -10.50 -20.35 -20.32
N HIS A 437 -9.47 -19.95 -21.06
CA HIS A 437 -9.35 -18.57 -21.54
C HIS A 437 -9.27 -18.50 -23.06
N LYS A 438 -10.13 -17.66 -23.66
CA LYS A 438 -10.14 -17.44 -25.13
C LYS A 438 -8.76 -17.05 -25.68
N HIS A 439 -8.01 -16.23 -24.95
CA HIS A 439 -6.68 -15.80 -25.40
C HIS A 439 -5.65 -16.93 -25.37
N ASN A 440 -5.86 -17.96 -24.54
CA ASN A 440 -5.01 -19.13 -24.46
C ASN A 440 -5.66 -20.34 -25.19
N ARG A 441 -6.33 -20.08 -26.32
CA ARG A 441 -6.98 -21.12 -27.14
C ARG A 441 -7.93 -22.03 -26.34
N TYR A 442 -8.69 -21.43 -25.43
CA TYR A 442 -9.62 -22.13 -24.53
C TYR A 442 -8.94 -23.17 -23.61
N ARG A 443 -7.65 -22.98 -23.31
CA ARG A 443 -6.91 -23.71 -22.27
C ARG A 443 -6.81 -22.88 -20.99
N VAL A 444 -6.45 -23.55 -19.90
CA VAL A 444 -6.12 -22.91 -18.61
C VAL A 444 -4.81 -22.12 -18.73
N LEU A 445 -4.53 -21.17 -17.83
CA LEU A 445 -3.33 -20.32 -17.95
C LEU A 445 -2.07 -21.02 -17.48
N ASN A 446 -2.21 -21.75 -16.38
CA ASN A 446 -1.12 -22.46 -15.74
C ASN A 446 -1.47 -23.94 -15.77
N ASP A 447 -0.74 -24.67 -16.61
CA ASP A 447 -0.96 -26.09 -16.78
C ASP A 447 -0.28 -26.86 -15.65
N VAL A 448 -1.04 -27.71 -14.97
CA VAL A 448 -0.58 -28.51 -13.84
C VAL A 448 -0.89 -29.96 -14.19
N GLU A 449 0.15 -30.75 -14.44
CA GLU A 449 0.05 -32.13 -14.93
C GLU A 449 -0.89 -33.00 -14.07
N LEU A 450 -0.80 -32.87 -12.75
CA LEU A 450 -1.65 -33.64 -11.84
C LEU A 450 -3.15 -33.40 -12.09
N LEU A 451 -3.54 -32.19 -12.52
CA LEU A 451 -4.94 -31.86 -12.82
C LEU A 451 -5.47 -32.52 -14.10
N HIS A 452 -4.60 -33.06 -14.96
CA HIS A 452 -5.00 -33.78 -16.18
C HIS A 452 -5.72 -35.09 -15.84
N GLY A 453 -5.36 -35.73 -14.72
CA GLY A 453 -5.99 -36.97 -14.26
C GLY A 453 -7.40 -36.80 -13.69
N ALA A 454 -7.96 -35.58 -13.69
CA ALA A 454 -9.33 -35.33 -13.25
C ALA A 454 -10.27 -34.99 -14.41
N ASP A 455 -11.26 -35.85 -14.62
CA ASP A 455 -12.23 -35.73 -15.72
C ASP A 455 -13.19 -34.54 -15.56
N ASN A 456 -13.44 -34.10 -14.32
CA ASN A 456 -14.43 -33.07 -14.02
C ASN A 456 -13.94 -32.02 -13.01
N MET A 457 -14.67 -30.91 -12.90
CA MET A 457 -14.32 -29.79 -12.01
C MET A 457 -14.25 -30.19 -10.52
N PRO A 458 -15.16 -31.02 -9.99
CA PRO A 458 -15.00 -31.55 -8.63
C PRO A 458 -13.67 -32.27 -8.41
N GLY A 459 -13.25 -33.16 -9.31
CA GLY A 459 -11.96 -33.83 -9.22
C GLY A 459 -10.78 -32.85 -9.25
N LYS A 460 -10.84 -31.85 -10.14
CA LYS A 460 -9.80 -30.81 -10.21
C LYS A 460 -9.69 -29.98 -8.93
N TRP A 461 -10.81 -29.66 -8.28
CA TRP A 461 -10.81 -28.99 -6.98
C TRP A 461 -10.19 -29.85 -5.88
N GLN A 462 -10.47 -31.16 -5.84
CA GLN A 462 -9.85 -32.08 -4.88
C GLN A 462 -8.32 -32.10 -5.04
N LEU A 463 -7.84 -32.17 -6.28
CA LEU A 463 -6.41 -32.17 -6.57
C LEU A 463 -5.75 -30.84 -6.22
N LEU A 464 -6.41 -29.70 -6.45
CA LEU A 464 -5.90 -28.40 -5.98
C LEU A 464 -5.82 -28.32 -4.45
N ILE A 465 -6.81 -28.85 -3.72
CA ILE A 465 -6.77 -28.93 -2.26
C ILE A 465 -5.58 -29.79 -1.81
N PHE A 466 -5.38 -30.94 -2.46
CA PHE A 466 -4.25 -31.83 -2.18
C PHE A 466 -2.89 -31.15 -2.42
N LEU A 467 -2.71 -30.49 -3.57
CA LEU A 467 -1.50 -29.70 -3.85
C LEU A 467 -1.29 -28.59 -2.82
N GLY A 468 -2.36 -27.95 -2.38
CA GLY A 468 -2.38 -27.01 -1.27
C GLY A 468 -1.82 -27.60 0.03
N GLN A 469 -2.31 -28.78 0.42
CA GLN A 469 -1.84 -29.49 1.62
C GLN A 469 -0.35 -29.87 1.52
N GLN A 470 0.10 -30.39 0.38
CA GLN A 470 1.52 -30.70 0.14
C GLN A 470 2.40 -29.45 0.28
N THR A 471 1.93 -28.32 -0.26
CA THR A 471 2.64 -27.04 -0.18
C THR A 471 2.74 -26.54 1.26
N ILE A 472 1.67 -26.70 2.07
CA ILE A 472 1.67 -26.37 3.50
C ILE A 472 2.66 -27.26 4.28
N LEU A 473 2.68 -28.56 4.02
CA LEU A 473 3.60 -29.49 4.67
C LEU A 473 5.07 -29.09 4.41
N HIS A 474 5.40 -28.84 3.15
CA HIS A 474 6.74 -28.39 2.77
C HIS A 474 7.14 -27.04 3.42
N MET A 475 6.20 -26.12 3.61
CA MET A 475 6.46 -24.88 4.35
C MET A 475 6.75 -25.12 5.84
N GLN A 476 6.01 -26.04 6.46
CA GLN A 476 6.19 -26.39 7.87
C GLN A 476 7.56 -27.04 8.10
N GLU A 477 7.95 -27.97 7.23
CA GLU A 477 9.27 -28.62 7.25
C GLU A 477 10.41 -27.60 7.09
N ASN A 478 10.32 -26.69 6.12
CA ASN A 478 11.32 -25.64 5.92
C ASN A 478 11.37 -24.61 7.06
N SER A 479 10.23 -24.35 7.71
CA SER A 479 10.15 -23.45 8.87
C SER A 479 10.75 -24.09 10.12
N ALA A 480 10.64 -25.42 10.27
CA ALA A 480 11.29 -26.18 11.34
C ALA A 480 12.80 -26.23 11.12
N ALA A 481 13.26 -26.57 9.90
CA ALA A 481 14.68 -26.62 9.55
C ALA A 481 15.41 -25.27 9.69
N SER A 482 14.72 -24.15 9.43
CA SER A 482 15.28 -22.80 9.63
C SER A 482 15.35 -22.38 11.11
N ARG A 483 14.45 -22.88 11.96
CA ARG A 483 14.51 -22.69 13.41
C ARG A 483 15.63 -23.50 14.06
N GLU A 484 15.83 -24.73 13.62
CA GLU A 484 16.92 -25.58 14.13
C GLU A 484 18.31 -25.02 13.77
N ARG A 485 18.49 -24.49 12.56
CA ARG A 485 19.74 -23.81 12.17
C ARG A 485 20.00 -22.50 12.91
N GLY A 486 18.94 -21.80 13.34
CA GLY A 486 19.04 -20.56 14.11
C GLY A 486 19.30 -20.77 15.61
N CYS A 487 19.10 -21.98 16.14
CA CYS A 487 19.45 -22.35 17.52
C CYS A 487 20.87 -22.95 17.65
N CYS A 488 21.54 -23.24 16.53
CA CYS A 488 22.92 -23.73 16.49
C CYS A 488 23.95 -22.67 16.05
N GLN A 489 23.55 -21.39 16.02
CA GLN A 489 24.42 -20.21 15.92
C GLN A 489 24.21 -19.35 17.16
#